data_AF-A0A1G0GGR1-F1
#
_entry.id   AF-A0A1G0GGR1-F1
#
_cell.length_a   1.000
_cell.length_b   1.000
_cell.length_c   1.000
_cell.angle_alpha   90.00
_cell.angle_beta   90.00
_cell.angle_gamma   90.00
#
_symmetry.space_group_name_H-M   'P 1'
#
loop_
_entity.id
_entity.type
_entity.pdbx_description
1 polymer ?
#
loop_
_entity_poly.entity_id
_entity_poly.type
_entity_poly.pdbx_seq_one_letter_code
_entity_poly.pdbx_strand_id
1 'polypeptide(L)'
;MMTRRGFTLIEMLLVLVIVTVLLVMGINYMQQKTTAMRIDRTALQMQQILNAGLAYYVSHGAWPPGIDSLACLQGNASAGSKCGIAYLPSPLPSPWNEAYEVYPDPNSDGSRLAVSIPIYTGNGTTARLNAQIIASRLPMGFITQDRSYGSTGDITPCSGTLPYCVAVGNVSIPGQDLNNASAVNFAGVYNHGGCVPVPTCPIDISGGAQMIPQIMVAPASVSGFGTGAAAGTGTSTDAFTGITPNVYPISSFTGYATGPESNPPQCDATTAAYGEACPGGGDFWRVCLQIVTEKGTANLTLTGGSTGQALATGVTLMAFTRCAIKDEPSGSTYEVFK
;
A
#
# COMPACT_ATOMS: atom_id res chain seq x y z
N MET A 1 -45.18 -14.85 73.03
CA MET A 1 -43.85 -14.37 73.47
C MET A 1 -43.01 -14.12 72.23
N MET A 2 -42.67 -12.86 71.96
CA MET A 2 -41.79 -12.49 70.85
C MET A 2 -40.65 -11.68 71.47
N THR A 3 -39.50 -12.33 71.64
CA THR A 3 -38.29 -11.73 72.19
C THR A 3 -37.75 -10.71 71.20
N ARG A 4 -38.12 -9.43 71.38
CA ARG A 4 -37.45 -8.31 70.72
C ARG A 4 -36.04 -8.19 71.29
N ARG A 5 -35.05 -8.73 70.58
CA ARG A 5 -33.64 -8.39 70.80
C ARG A 5 -33.42 -7.00 70.23
N GLY A 6 -33.10 -6.05 71.10
CA GLY A 6 -32.73 -4.69 70.69
C GLY A 6 -31.40 -4.74 69.97
N PHE A 7 -31.37 -4.26 68.72
CA PHE A 7 -30.15 -4.02 67.97
C PHE A 7 -29.22 -3.12 68.80
N THR A 8 -28.00 -3.58 69.03
CA THR A 8 -27.02 -2.80 69.79
C THR A 8 -26.42 -1.72 68.89
N LEU A 9 -26.11 -0.56 69.46
CA LEU A 9 -25.52 0.57 68.72
C LEU A 9 -24.20 0.17 68.03
N ILE A 10 -23.44 -0.74 68.66
CA ILE A 10 -22.17 -1.26 68.11
C ILE A 10 -22.38 -2.15 66.87
N GLU A 11 -23.45 -2.92 66.81
CA GLU A 11 -23.78 -3.78 65.67
C GLU A 11 -24.17 -2.95 64.44
N MET A 12 -24.94 -1.88 64.66
CA MET A 12 -25.24 -0.92 63.59
C MET A 12 -23.99 -0.13 63.14
N LEU A 13 -23.10 0.23 64.07
CA LEU A 13 -21.85 0.93 63.73
C LEU A 13 -20.91 0.05 62.90
N LEU A 14 -20.76 -1.22 63.27
CA LEU A 14 -19.93 -2.18 62.53
C LEU A 14 -20.48 -2.44 61.11
N VAL A 15 -21.80 -2.59 60.96
CA VAL A 15 -22.42 -2.79 59.65
C VAL A 15 -22.19 -1.57 58.73
N LEU A 16 -22.34 -0.35 59.26
CA LEU A 16 -22.08 0.87 58.48
C LEU A 16 -20.62 1.00 58.05
N VAL A 17 -19.66 0.61 58.90
CA VAL A 17 -18.24 0.57 58.52
C VAL A 17 -17.99 -0.44 57.40
N ILE A 18 -18.55 -1.66 57.47
CA ILE A 18 -18.37 -2.66 56.42
C ILE A 18 -19.00 -2.18 55.10
N VAL A 19 -20.22 -1.63 55.14
CA VAL A 19 -20.91 -1.13 53.94
C VAL A 19 -20.17 0.04 53.29
N THR A 20 -19.64 0.97 54.09
CA THR A 20 -18.88 2.12 53.55
C THR A 20 -17.57 1.67 52.90
N VAL A 21 -16.83 0.73 53.50
CA VAL A 21 -15.62 0.16 52.90
C VAL A 21 -15.93 -0.55 51.58
N LEU A 22 -16.99 -1.37 51.55
CA LEU A 22 -17.42 -2.07 50.33
C LEU A 22 -17.83 -1.08 49.22
N LEU A 23 -18.54 0.01 49.56
CA LEU A 23 -18.91 1.05 48.61
C LEU A 23 -17.68 1.76 48.02
N VAL A 24 -16.72 2.16 48.86
CA VAL A 24 -15.49 2.83 48.39
C VAL A 24 -14.69 1.93 47.46
N MET A 25 -14.53 0.65 47.80
CA MET A 25 -13.87 -0.32 46.91
C MET A 25 -14.64 -0.53 45.60
N GLY A 26 -15.97 -0.64 45.68
CA GLY A 26 -16.85 -0.81 44.51
C GLY A 26 -16.75 0.36 43.51
N ILE A 27 -16.72 1.60 44.00
CA ILE A 27 -16.62 2.81 43.16
C ILE A 27 -15.27 2.84 42.41
N ASN A 28 -14.15 2.59 43.12
CA ASN A 28 -12.83 2.61 42.49
C ASN A 28 -12.70 1.53 41.39
N TYR A 29 -13.23 0.33 41.63
CA TYR A 29 -13.24 -0.74 40.65
C TYR A 29 -14.05 -0.38 39.40
N MET A 30 -15.26 0.17 39.59
CA MET A 30 -16.13 0.63 38.50
C MET A 30 -15.46 1.71 37.64
N GLN A 31 -14.74 2.65 38.24
CA GLN A 31 -14.03 3.72 37.52
C GLN A 31 -12.90 3.19 36.64
N GLN A 32 -12.11 2.23 37.13
CA GLN A 32 -11.04 1.60 36.35
C GLN A 32 -11.61 0.81 35.17
N LYS A 33 -12.65 0.01 35.40
CA LYS A 33 -13.35 -0.74 34.34
C LYS A 33 -13.96 0.19 33.29
N THR A 34 -14.56 1.29 33.71
CA THR A 34 -15.13 2.28 32.79
C THR A 34 -14.05 2.89 31.91
N THR A 35 -12.90 3.26 32.48
CA THR A 35 -11.76 3.81 31.72
C THR A 35 -11.23 2.80 30.70
N ALA A 36 -11.07 1.53 31.08
CA ALA A 36 -10.65 0.48 30.15
C ALA A 36 -11.63 0.32 28.97
N MET A 37 -12.95 0.30 29.25
CA MET A 37 -13.98 0.24 28.20
C MET A 37 -13.95 1.46 27.28
N ARG A 38 -13.67 2.66 27.82
CA ARG A 38 -13.51 3.88 27.01
C ARG A 38 -12.32 3.75 26.05
N ILE A 39 -11.18 3.26 26.54
CA ILE A 39 -9.97 3.02 25.73
C ILE A 39 -10.26 2.00 24.63
N ASP A 40 -10.85 0.84 24.98
CA ASP A 40 -11.20 -0.22 24.03
C ASP A 40 -12.14 0.30 22.93
N ARG A 41 -13.20 1.00 23.33
CA ARG A 41 -14.17 1.59 22.40
C ARG A 41 -13.55 2.63 21.48
N THR A 42 -12.65 3.46 22.02
CA THR A 42 -11.96 4.51 21.23
C THR A 42 -11.06 3.87 20.17
N ALA A 43 -10.25 2.88 20.55
CA ALA A 43 -9.38 2.18 19.62
C ALA A 43 -10.17 1.48 18.50
N LEU A 44 -11.29 0.82 18.84
CA LEU A 44 -12.18 0.20 17.85
C LEU A 44 -12.81 1.22 16.90
N GLN A 45 -13.32 2.35 17.44
CA GLN A 45 -13.90 3.42 16.63
C GLN A 45 -12.87 4.03 15.68
N MET A 46 -11.63 4.29 16.14
CA MET A 46 -10.56 4.78 15.29
C MET A 46 -10.18 3.78 14.20
N GLN A 47 -10.07 2.48 14.50
CA GLN A 47 -9.83 1.45 13.49
C GLN A 47 -10.96 1.36 12.47
N GLN A 48 -12.23 1.49 12.89
CA GLN A 48 -13.37 1.53 11.96
C GLN A 48 -13.30 2.73 11.02
N ILE A 49 -12.93 3.91 11.53
CA ILE A 49 -12.73 5.10 10.72
C ILE A 49 -11.59 4.89 9.71
N LEU A 50 -10.45 4.35 10.16
CA LEU A 50 -9.30 4.08 9.29
C LEU A 50 -9.67 3.08 8.17
N ASN A 51 -10.41 2.02 8.50
CA ASN A 51 -10.91 1.04 7.52
C ASN A 51 -11.93 1.66 6.55
N ALA A 52 -12.82 2.53 7.02
CA ALA A 52 -13.73 3.28 6.17
C ALA A 52 -12.98 4.22 5.22
N GLY A 53 -11.92 4.86 5.70
CA GLY A 53 -10.99 5.63 4.90
C GLY A 53 -10.34 4.82 3.79
N LEU A 54 -9.85 3.62 4.10
CA LEU A 54 -9.28 2.70 3.11
C LEU A 54 -10.31 2.32 2.04
N ALA A 55 -11.55 2.01 2.44
CA ALA A 55 -12.62 1.69 1.50
C ALA A 55 -13.00 2.89 0.59
N TYR A 56 -12.99 4.11 1.14
CA TYR A 56 -13.15 5.34 0.37
C TYR A 56 -12.01 5.50 -0.64
N TYR A 57 -10.76 5.29 -0.22
CA TYR A 57 -9.60 5.39 -1.11
C TYR A 57 -9.67 4.38 -2.26
N VAL A 58 -10.05 3.14 -1.99
CA VAL A 58 -10.20 2.09 -3.01
C VAL A 58 -11.24 2.45 -4.07
N SER A 59 -12.31 3.15 -3.70
CA SER A 59 -13.41 3.52 -4.61
C SER A 59 -13.18 4.85 -5.34
N HIS A 60 -12.44 5.78 -4.75
CA HIS A 60 -12.30 7.15 -5.26
C HIS A 60 -10.88 7.51 -5.71
N GLY A 61 -9.87 6.70 -5.36
CA GLY A 61 -8.46 6.92 -5.68
C GLY A 61 -7.77 8.05 -4.90
N ALA A 62 -8.45 8.62 -3.90
CA ALA A 62 -7.95 9.72 -3.09
C ALA A 62 -8.52 9.63 -1.67
N TRP A 63 -7.85 10.25 -0.70
CA TRP A 63 -8.40 10.41 0.65
C TRP A 63 -9.56 11.43 0.67
N PRO A 64 -10.48 11.32 1.64
CA PRO A 64 -11.55 12.30 1.79
C PRO A 64 -10.98 13.70 2.15
N PRO A 65 -11.60 14.78 1.66
CA PRO A 65 -11.09 16.15 1.83
C PRO A 65 -11.09 16.57 3.31
N GLY A 66 -9.96 17.12 3.77
CA GLY A 66 -9.57 17.24 5.19
C GLY A 66 -10.65 17.65 6.19
N ILE A 67 -11.18 18.88 6.10
CA ILE A 67 -12.04 19.44 7.17
C ILE A 67 -13.36 18.67 7.36
N ASP A 68 -13.95 18.16 6.28
CA ASP A 68 -15.22 17.43 6.31
C ASP A 68 -15.02 15.92 6.13
N SER A 69 -13.80 15.40 6.32
CA SER A 69 -13.50 14.05 5.88
C SER A 69 -14.24 12.97 6.68
N LEU A 70 -14.51 13.20 7.98
CA LEU A 70 -15.37 12.33 8.79
C LEU A 70 -16.82 12.36 8.30
N ALA A 71 -17.35 13.56 8.00
CA ALA A 71 -18.70 13.72 7.47
C ALA A 71 -18.84 13.05 6.09
N CYS A 72 -17.77 13.14 5.29
CA CYS A 72 -17.67 12.49 4.00
C CYS A 72 -17.76 10.96 4.12
N LEU A 73 -17.01 10.36 5.04
CA LEU A 73 -17.06 8.92 5.31
C LEU A 73 -18.43 8.46 5.82
N GLN A 74 -19.20 9.36 6.45
CA GLN A 74 -20.56 9.10 6.91
C GLN A 74 -21.63 9.28 5.82
N GLY A 75 -21.24 9.62 4.58
CA GLY A 75 -22.15 9.82 3.47
C GLY A 75 -22.83 11.20 3.44
N ASN A 76 -22.32 12.17 4.22
CA ASN A 76 -22.81 13.54 4.19
C ASN A 76 -22.10 14.31 3.07
N ALA A 77 -22.82 14.62 2.01
CA ALA A 77 -22.27 15.27 0.83
C ALA A 77 -22.24 16.79 0.98
N SER A 78 -21.06 17.38 1.16
CA SER A 78 -20.83 18.80 0.88
C SER A 78 -20.84 19.01 -0.66
N ALA A 79 -21.49 20.05 -1.16
CA ALA A 79 -21.63 20.27 -2.62
C ALA A 79 -20.25 20.26 -3.33
N GLY A 80 -20.07 19.34 -4.29
CA GLY A 80 -18.82 19.18 -5.06
C GLY A 80 -17.86 18.09 -4.56
N SER A 81 -18.17 17.42 -3.45
CA SER A 81 -17.34 16.33 -2.90
C SER A 81 -17.93 14.95 -3.20
N LYS A 82 -17.11 13.93 -3.51
CA LYS A 82 -17.53 12.55 -3.88
C LYS A 82 -18.09 11.73 -2.69
N CYS A 83 -18.65 12.41 -1.70
CA CYS A 83 -18.99 11.92 -0.37
C CYS A 83 -20.39 11.29 -0.26
N GLY A 84 -20.94 10.75 -1.36
CA GLY A 84 -22.32 10.28 -1.43
C GLY A 84 -22.56 8.86 -0.90
N ILE A 85 -21.50 8.09 -0.65
CA ILE A 85 -21.57 6.70 -0.15
C ILE A 85 -21.10 6.69 1.31
N ALA A 86 -21.93 6.16 2.20
CA ALA A 86 -21.57 5.99 3.60
C ALA A 86 -20.70 4.74 3.78
N TYR A 87 -19.44 4.95 4.17
CA TYR A 87 -18.50 3.90 4.56
C TYR A 87 -18.44 3.71 6.09
N LEU A 88 -19.01 4.65 6.84
CA LEU A 88 -19.03 4.67 8.29
C LEU A 88 -20.45 4.98 8.82
N PRO A 89 -20.95 4.27 9.83
CA PRO A 89 -22.23 4.60 10.48
C PRO A 89 -22.17 5.97 11.19
N SER A 90 -23.28 6.72 11.15
CA SER A 90 -23.45 7.99 11.88
C SER A 90 -24.62 7.89 12.88
N PRO A 91 -24.51 8.49 14.09
CA PRO A 91 -23.36 9.19 14.66
C PRO A 91 -22.36 8.24 15.33
N LEU A 92 -21.10 8.67 15.43
CA LEU A 92 -20.04 7.97 16.16
C LEU A 92 -19.72 8.69 17.48
N PRO A 93 -20.47 8.44 18.57
CA PRO A 93 -20.24 9.13 19.84
C PRO A 93 -18.92 8.66 20.44
N SER A 94 -18.02 9.60 20.71
CA SER A 94 -16.76 9.29 21.38
C SER A 94 -16.97 9.14 22.90
N PRO A 95 -16.18 8.29 23.57
CA PRO A 95 -16.28 8.12 25.02
C PRO A 95 -15.66 9.29 25.83
N TRP A 96 -15.03 10.23 25.14
CA TRP A 96 -14.29 11.37 25.70
C TRP A 96 -14.99 12.71 25.52
N ASN A 97 -16.21 12.71 24.94
CA ASN A 97 -17.00 13.92 24.67
C ASN A 97 -16.31 14.91 23.71
N GLU A 98 -15.46 14.39 22.84
CA GLU A 98 -14.69 15.13 21.83
C GLU A 98 -14.93 14.50 20.45
N ALA A 99 -14.91 15.28 19.38
CA ALA A 99 -15.09 14.72 18.04
C ALA A 99 -13.84 13.96 17.58
N TYR A 100 -14.03 12.95 16.73
CA TYR A 100 -12.92 12.38 15.97
C TYR A 100 -12.55 13.34 14.86
N GLU A 101 -11.26 13.59 14.71
CA GLU A 101 -10.69 14.34 13.61
C GLU A 101 -10.09 13.35 12.61
N VAL A 102 -10.40 13.52 11.34
CA VAL A 102 -9.94 12.64 10.27
C VAL A 102 -9.40 13.52 9.18
N TYR A 103 -8.16 13.29 8.75
CA TYR A 103 -7.50 14.15 7.77
C TYR A 103 -6.47 13.32 7.00
N PRO A 104 -6.22 13.63 5.71
CA PRO A 104 -4.97 13.23 5.06
C PRO A 104 -3.82 13.73 5.93
N ASP A 105 -2.88 12.85 6.28
CA ASP A 105 -1.80 13.19 7.20
C ASP A 105 -0.93 14.29 6.57
N PRO A 106 -0.88 15.50 7.15
CA PRO A 106 -0.20 16.66 6.57
C PRO A 106 1.31 16.46 6.43
N ASN A 107 1.90 15.52 7.18
CA ASN A 107 3.31 15.17 7.11
C ASN A 107 3.64 14.10 6.05
N SER A 108 2.66 13.71 5.24
CA SER A 108 2.78 12.53 4.38
C SER A 108 2.52 12.78 2.89
N ASP A 109 2.43 14.05 2.46
CA ASP A 109 2.07 14.44 1.08
C ASP A 109 0.80 13.73 0.55
N GLY A 110 -0.13 13.39 1.46
CA GLY A 110 -1.37 12.66 1.12
C GLY A 110 -1.21 11.15 0.95
N SER A 111 -0.07 10.56 1.34
CA SER A 111 0.15 9.10 1.29
C SER A 111 -0.48 8.34 2.47
N ARG A 112 -0.87 9.05 3.54
CA ARG A 112 -1.47 8.46 4.73
C ARG A 112 -2.74 9.18 5.12
N LEU A 113 -3.66 8.45 5.75
CA LEU A 113 -4.82 9.00 6.43
C LEU A 113 -4.59 8.92 7.93
N ALA A 114 -4.75 10.03 8.63
CA ALA A 114 -4.67 10.12 10.08
C ALA A 114 -6.06 10.25 10.70
N VAL A 115 -6.23 9.61 11.85
CA VAL A 115 -7.38 9.81 12.75
C VAL A 115 -6.84 10.22 14.11
N SER A 116 -7.35 11.32 14.64
CA SER A 116 -6.98 11.86 15.94
C SER A 116 -8.18 12.05 16.86
N ILE A 117 -7.95 11.91 18.16
CA ILE A 117 -8.94 12.27 19.20
C ILE A 117 -8.23 12.81 20.45
N PRO A 118 -8.68 13.95 20.99
CA PRO A 118 -8.19 14.45 22.28
C PRO A 118 -8.80 13.66 23.44
N ILE A 119 -7.96 13.27 24.38
CA ILE A 119 -8.33 12.50 25.57
C ILE A 119 -8.19 13.41 26.79
N TYR A 120 -9.33 13.81 27.35
CA TYR A 120 -9.38 14.68 28.51
C TYR A 120 -9.64 13.88 29.78
N THR A 121 -8.74 13.99 30.77
CA THR A 121 -8.89 13.29 32.07
C THR A 121 -8.72 14.22 33.28
N GLY A 122 -8.57 15.53 33.08
CA GLY A 122 -8.34 16.52 34.15
C GLY A 122 -6.94 16.44 34.78
N ASN A 123 -6.25 15.30 34.67
CA ASN A 123 -4.86 15.08 35.04
C ASN A 123 -4.06 14.68 33.79
N GLY A 124 -3.04 15.46 33.44
CA GLY A 124 -2.25 15.24 32.23
C GLY A 124 -1.43 13.95 32.22
N THR A 125 -1.00 13.46 33.39
CA THR A 125 -0.32 12.16 33.50
C THR A 125 -1.26 11.02 33.13
N THR A 126 -2.50 11.07 33.61
CA THR A 126 -3.53 10.07 33.27
C THR A 126 -3.93 10.17 31.80
N ALA A 127 -4.03 11.39 31.26
CA ALA A 127 -4.37 11.61 29.85
C ALA A 127 -3.30 11.00 28.95
N ARG A 128 -2.02 11.22 29.29
CA ARG A 128 -0.88 10.67 28.57
C ARG A 128 -0.89 9.15 28.56
N LEU A 129 -1.11 8.52 29.71
CA LEU A 129 -1.15 7.05 29.81
C LEU A 129 -2.31 6.47 28.99
N ASN A 130 -3.51 7.05 29.10
CA ASN A 130 -4.67 6.60 28.34
C ASN A 130 -4.46 6.79 26.83
N ALA A 131 -3.91 7.93 26.41
CA ALA A 131 -3.57 8.20 25.02
C ALA A 131 -2.53 7.24 24.48
N GLN A 132 -1.50 6.93 25.25
CA GLN A 132 -0.45 6.01 24.86
C GLN A 132 -0.96 4.58 24.70
N ILE A 133 -1.90 4.14 25.55
CA ILE A 133 -2.55 2.83 25.42
C ILE A 133 -3.45 2.77 24.18
N ILE A 134 -4.12 3.88 23.83
CA ILE A 134 -4.94 3.95 22.61
C ILE A 134 -4.02 3.91 21.39
N ALA A 135 -3.01 4.77 21.34
CA ALA A 135 -2.06 4.87 20.23
C ALA A 135 -1.33 3.54 19.97
N SER A 136 -0.94 2.79 21.01
CA SER A 136 -0.26 1.50 20.86
C SER A 136 -1.13 0.40 20.25
N ARG A 137 -2.45 0.60 20.16
CA ARG A 137 -3.41 -0.32 19.52
C ARG A 137 -3.78 0.09 18.11
N LEU A 138 -3.23 1.20 17.62
CA LEU A 138 -3.50 1.73 16.29
C LEU A 138 -2.31 1.49 15.37
N PRO A 139 -2.54 1.32 14.06
CA PRO A 139 -1.46 1.31 13.09
C PRO A 139 -0.75 2.68 13.09
N MET A 140 0.58 2.65 13.07
CA MET A 140 1.44 3.85 13.11
C MET A 140 1.02 4.87 14.19
N GLY A 141 0.55 4.37 15.34
CA GLY A 141 -0.02 5.23 16.36
C GLY A 141 1.03 5.96 17.18
N PHE A 142 0.78 7.23 17.47
CA PHE A 142 1.59 8.07 18.34
C PHE A 142 0.71 9.04 19.13
N ILE A 143 1.34 9.80 20.03
CA ILE A 143 0.66 10.82 20.83
C ILE A 143 1.24 12.21 20.56
N THR A 144 0.38 13.21 20.52
CA THR A 144 0.76 14.63 20.40
C THR A 144 -0.04 15.46 21.38
N GLN A 145 0.43 16.67 21.64
CA GLN A 145 -0.26 17.67 22.44
C GLN A 145 -1.06 18.65 21.57
N ASP A 146 -0.86 18.60 20.25
CA ASP A 146 -1.61 19.42 19.31
C ASP A 146 -3.03 18.87 19.10
N ARG A 147 -4.03 19.68 19.44
CA ARG A 147 -5.46 19.36 19.27
C ARG A 147 -5.87 19.34 17.81
N SER A 148 -5.16 20.07 16.95
CA SER A 148 -5.49 20.26 15.54
C SER A 148 -4.51 19.55 14.61
N TYR A 149 -3.88 18.48 15.09
CA TYR A 149 -2.90 17.67 14.36
C TYR A 149 -3.33 17.38 12.92
N GLY A 150 -4.62 17.08 12.69
CA GLY A 150 -5.13 16.80 11.36
C GLY A 150 -5.03 17.96 10.36
N SER A 151 -4.97 19.21 10.84
CA SER A 151 -4.85 20.41 10.01
C SER A 151 -3.44 21.01 9.95
N THR A 152 -2.65 20.87 11.02
CA THR A 152 -1.33 21.50 11.20
C THR A 152 -0.18 20.52 10.97
N GLY A 153 -0.35 19.27 11.36
CA GLY A 153 0.71 18.26 11.37
C GLY A 153 1.71 18.38 12.50
N ASP A 154 1.52 19.33 13.43
CA ASP A 154 2.53 19.58 14.46
C ASP A 154 2.58 18.44 15.49
N ILE A 155 3.77 17.86 15.63
CA ILE A 155 4.04 16.81 16.61
C ILE A 155 4.69 17.45 17.83
N THR A 156 3.85 17.92 18.75
CA THR A 156 4.31 18.41 20.06
C THR A 156 4.27 17.26 21.06
N PRO A 157 5.39 16.88 21.72
CA PRO A 157 5.39 15.77 22.66
C PRO A 157 4.42 16.02 23.83
N CYS A 158 3.55 15.06 24.14
CA CYS A 158 2.66 15.20 25.29
C CYS A 158 3.43 14.99 26.60
N SER A 159 3.80 16.10 27.27
CA SER A 159 4.57 16.09 28.53
C SER A 159 3.75 15.70 29.76
N GLY A 160 2.42 15.69 29.67
CA GLY A 160 1.51 15.49 30.79
C GLY A 160 1.28 16.74 31.66
N THR A 161 1.77 17.91 31.22
CA THR A 161 1.53 19.21 31.90
C THR A 161 0.12 19.74 31.65
N LEU A 162 -0.45 19.50 30.47
CA LEU A 162 -1.84 19.85 30.14
C LEU A 162 -2.79 18.70 30.50
N PRO A 163 -4.08 18.99 30.79
CA PRO A 163 -5.06 17.99 31.22
C PRO A 163 -5.53 17.04 30.11
N TYR A 164 -4.90 17.10 28.92
CA TYR A 164 -5.23 16.30 27.75
C TYR A 164 -3.99 15.88 26.97
N CYS A 165 -4.12 14.78 26.23
CA CYS A 165 -3.21 14.37 25.16
C CYS A 165 -4.06 13.89 23.98
N VAL A 166 -3.53 13.98 22.77
CA VAL A 166 -4.18 13.49 21.55
C VAL A 166 -3.56 12.16 21.16
N ALA A 167 -4.41 11.15 20.96
CA ALA A 167 -4.00 9.89 20.35
C ALA A 167 -4.24 9.97 18.85
N VAL A 168 -3.22 9.61 18.07
CA VAL A 168 -3.24 9.62 16.61
C VAL A 168 -2.97 8.21 16.11
N GLY A 169 -3.67 7.79 15.06
CA GLY A 169 -3.42 6.54 14.34
C GLY A 169 -3.49 6.77 12.85
N ASN A 170 -2.57 6.16 12.09
CA ASN A 170 -2.43 6.42 10.66
C ASN A 170 -2.47 5.11 9.86
N VAL A 171 -3.08 5.15 8.69
CA VAL A 171 -2.99 4.09 7.68
C VAL A 171 -2.36 4.64 6.40
N SER A 172 -1.46 3.88 5.81
CA SER A 172 -0.95 4.16 4.48
C SER A 172 -1.93 3.68 3.40
N ILE A 173 -1.77 4.20 2.19
CA ILE A 173 -2.41 3.66 1.00
C ILE A 173 -2.13 2.14 0.95
N PRO A 174 -3.16 1.28 0.77
CA PRO A 174 -2.97 -0.16 0.78
C PRO A 174 -2.03 -0.58 -0.36
N GLY A 175 -0.84 -1.05 0.01
CA GLY A 175 0.08 -1.78 -0.87
C GLY A 175 0.47 -1.09 -2.17
N GLN A 176 0.91 0.18 -2.11
CA GLN A 176 1.75 0.76 -3.17
C GLN A 176 3.09 1.30 -2.67
N ASP A 177 3.48 0.92 -1.45
CA ASP A 177 4.79 1.29 -0.92
C ASP A 177 5.83 0.19 -1.19
N LEU A 178 6.18 0.03 -2.47
CA LEU A 178 7.49 -0.43 -2.92
C LEU A 178 7.85 0.37 -4.19
N ASN A 179 8.48 1.53 -4.01
CA ASN A 179 9.04 2.41 -5.04
C ASN A 179 8.04 3.23 -5.88
N ASN A 180 7.32 4.17 -5.28
CA ASN A 180 6.61 5.27 -5.98
C ASN A 180 5.83 4.85 -7.24
N ALA A 181 5.42 3.60 -7.33
CA ALA A 181 4.83 3.01 -8.51
C ALA A 181 3.33 3.09 -8.30
N SER A 182 2.77 4.20 -8.78
CA SER A 182 1.35 4.32 -9.06
C SER A 182 0.91 3.10 -9.87
N ALA A 183 0.28 2.15 -9.17
CA ALA A 183 -0.34 0.90 -9.59
C ALA A 183 0.41 0.15 -10.72
N VAL A 184 1.03 -0.97 -10.40
CA VAL A 184 1.28 -2.01 -11.40
C VAL A 184 -0.08 -2.39 -12.00
N ASN A 185 -0.28 -2.09 -13.28
CA ASN A 185 -1.55 -2.29 -13.99
C ASN A 185 -1.64 -3.71 -14.53
N PHE A 186 -0.54 -4.21 -15.10
CA PHE A 186 -0.42 -5.60 -15.55
C PHE A 186 0.93 -6.20 -15.15
N ALA A 187 0.88 -7.39 -14.58
CA ALA A 187 2.04 -8.24 -14.35
C ALA A 187 1.80 -9.58 -15.06
N GLY A 188 2.74 -10.00 -15.91
CA GLY A 188 2.60 -11.23 -16.67
C GLY A 188 3.93 -11.89 -16.96
N VAL A 189 3.85 -13.18 -17.27
CA VAL A 189 4.98 -13.99 -17.70
C VAL A 189 4.90 -14.17 -19.20
N TYR A 190 5.97 -13.81 -19.89
CA TYR A 190 6.07 -13.77 -21.35
C TYR A 190 7.30 -14.53 -21.80
N ASN A 191 7.21 -15.14 -22.99
CA ASN A 191 8.39 -15.65 -23.66
C ASN A 191 9.18 -14.48 -24.27
N HIS A 192 10.44 -14.73 -24.58
CA HIS A 192 11.24 -13.81 -25.37
C HIS A 192 10.49 -13.41 -26.66
N GLY A 193 10.46 -12.12 -26.99
CA GLY A 193 9.73 -11.59 -28.15
C GLY A 193 8.22 -11.42 -27.93
N GLY A 194 7.69 -11.75 -26.75
CA GLY A 194 6.27 -11.62 -26.43
C GLY A 194 5.76 -10.18 -26.45
N CYS A 195 4.47 -10.01 -26.77
CA CYS A 195 3.80 -8.71 -26.78
C CYS A 195 3.08 -8.46 -25.45
N VAL A 196 3.36 -7.31 -24.84
CA VAL A 196 2.74 -6.83 -23.60
C VAL A 196 1.86 -5.62 -23.93
N PRO A 197 0.56 -5.63 -23.60
CA PRO A 197 -0.32 -4.52 -23.93
C PRO A 197 0.05 -3.25 -23.15
N VAL A 198 -0.02 -2.10 -23.82
CA VAL A 198 0.14 -0.80 -23.16
C VAL A 198 -1.12 -0.46 -22.37
N PRO A 199 -1.02 -0.17 -21.06
CA PRO A 199 -2.19 0.21 -20.27
C PRO A 199 -2.73 1.58 -20.68
N THR A 200 -4.05 1.74 -20.61
CA THR A 200 -4.68 3.06 -20.73
C THR A 200 -4.49 3.83 -19.43
N CYS A 201 -3.63 4.84 -19.45
CA CYS A 201 -3.29 5.61 -18.25
C CYS A 201 -4.29 6.76 -17.99
N PRO A 202 -4.72 6.96 -16.73
CA PRO A 202 -5.59 8.07 -16.37
C PRO A 202 -4.87 9.42 -16.41
N ILE A 203 -5.65 10.49 -16.36
CA ILE A 203 -5.15 11.87 -16.27
C ILE A 203 -4.74 12.14 -14.82
N ASP A 204 -3.57 12.70 -14.60
CA ASP A 204 -3.12 13.11 -13.27
C ASP A 204 -4.04 14.23 -12.73
N ILE A 205 -4.60 14.00 -11.55
CA ILE A 205 -5.51 14.92 -10.86
C ILE A 205 -4.80 16.15 -10.28
N SER A 206 -3.47 16.10 -10.14
CA SER A 206 -2.66 17.18 -9.57
C SER A 206 -2.06 18.09 -10.64
N GLY A 207 -1.77 17.56 -11.83
CA GLY A 207 -1.12 18.30 -12.93
C GLY A 207 -1.95 18.43 -14.21
N GLY A 208 -3.10 17.78 -14.34
CA GLY A 208 -3.92 17.77 -15.56
C GLY A 208 -3.25 17.12 -16.79
N ALA A 209 -2.04 16.59 -16.63
CA ALA A 209 -1.29 15.91 -17.67
C ALA A 209 -1.61 14.41 -17.69
N GLN A 210 -1.67 13.82 -18.89
CA GLN A 210 -1.83 12.37 -19.04
C GLN A 210 -0.61 11.64 -18.47
N MET A 211 -0.84 10.66 -17.58
CA MET A 211 0.22 9.80 -17.06
C MET A 211 0.83 8.97 -18.21
N ILE A 212 2.14 8.73 -18.14
CA ILE A 212 2.91 8.06 -19.19
C ILE A 212 3.03 6.57 -18.85
N PRO A 213 2.70 5.64 -19.77
CA PRO A 213 2.90 4.21 -19.52
C PRO A 213 4.39 3.87 -19.46
N GLN A 214 4.78 3.05 -18.48
CA GLN A 214 6.13 2.52 -18.31
C GLN A 214 6.10 1.00 -18.16
N ILE A 215 7.19 0.34 -18.54
CA ILE A 215 7.37 -1.11 -18.43
C ILE A 215 8.68 -1.44 -17.72
N MET A 216 8.66 -2.46 -16.88
CA MET A 216 9.84 -3.08 -16.29
C MET A 216 9.87 -4.55 -16.70
N VAL A 217 11.03 -5.02 -17.16
CA VAL A 217 11.22 -6.40 -17.60
C VAL A 217 12.31 -7.03 -16.77
N ALA A 218 11.99 -8.15 -16.13
CA ALA A 218 12.94 -8.94 -15.37
C ALA A 218 12.97 -10.37 -15.91
N PRO A 219 14.16 -10.96 -16.13
CA PRO A 219 14.27 -12.37 -16.46
C PRO A 219 13.84 -13.23 -15.27
N ALA A 220 12.90 -14.15 -15.48
CA ALA A 220 12.38 -15.06 -14.46
C ALA A 220 13.00 -16.46 -14.56
N SER A 221 13.29 -16.90 -15.78
CA SER A 221 14.03 -18.14 -16.01
C SER A 221 14.86 -18.01 -17.28
N VAL A 222 16.13 -18.37 -17.17
CA VAL A 222 17.05 -18.52 -18.29
C VAL A 222 17.62 -19.94 -18.21
N SER A 223 17.14 -20.84 -19.07
CA SER A 223 17.76 -22.16 -19.21
C SER A 223 18.97 -22.07 -20.14
N GLY A 224 20.00 -22.89 -19.88
CA GLY A 224 21.29 -22.89 -20.57
C GLY A 224 21.20 -22.65 -22.08
N PHE A 225 22.07 -21.77 -22.56
CA PHE A 225 22.10 -21.32 -23.95
C PHE A 225 22.70 -22.43 -24.83
N GLY A 226 21.87 -23.03 -25.69
CA GLY A 226 22.26 -23.98 -26.71
C GLY A 226 21.68 -23.57 -28.06
N THR A 227 22.50 -23.59 -29.10
CA THR A 227 22.12 -23.16 -30.44
C THR A 227 21.33 -24.25 -31.15
N GLY A 228 20.00 -24.11 -31.16
CA GLY A 228 19.06 -25.06 -31.74
C GLY A 228 18.99 -25.00 -33.27
N ALA A 229 18.81 -26.17 -33.89
CA ALA A 229 18.74 -26.40 -35.33
C ALA A 229 17.69 -25.53 -36.05
N ALA A 230 17.99 -25.18 -37.31
CA ALA A 230 16.95 -24.81 -38.27
C ALA A 230 16.03 -26.03 -38.49
N ALA A 231 14.73 -25.88 -38.25
CA ALA A 231 13.80 -26.98 -38.48
C ALA A 231 13.77 -27.36 -39.96
N GLY A 232 14.08 -28.63 -40.25
CA GLY A 232 13.91 -29.24 -41.57
C GLY A 232 15.17 -29.84 -42.20
N THR A 233 16.37 -29.57 -41.69
CA THR A 233 17.62 -30.06 -42.32
C THR A 233 18.32 -31.19 -41.54
N GLY A 234 17.84 -31.56 -40.35
CA GLY A 234 18.46 -32.60 -39.52
C GLY A 234 19.89 -32.28 -39.04
N THR A 235 20.37 -31.07 -39.29
CA THR A 235 21.70 -30.59 -38.90
C THR A 235 21.55 -29.42 -37.92
N SER A 236 21.92 -29.65 -36.66
CA SER A 236 22.06 -28.61 -35.65
C SER A 236 23.38 -27.87 -35.87
N THR A 237 23.30 -26.67 -36.44
CA THR A 237 24.46 -25.78 -36.60
C THR A 237 24.46 -24.76 -35.47
N ASP A 238 25.57 -24.68 -34.74
CA ASP A 238 25.74 -23.65 -33.72
C ASP A 238 25.80 -22.24 -34.34
N ALA A 239 25.14 -21.24 -33.74
CA ALA A 239 25.16 -19.85 -34.21
C ALA A 239 26.57 -19.23 -34.16
N PHE A 240 27.50 -19.81 -33.38
CA PHE A 240 28.89 -19.36 -33.29
C PHE A 240 29.89 -20.18 -34.12
N THR A 241 29.71 -21.51 -34.20
CA THR A 241 30.70 -22.41 -34.83
C THR A 241 30.16 -23.24 -36.00
N GLY A 242 28.85 -23.23 -36.23
CA GLY A 242 28.21 -23.91 -37.36
C GLY A 242 28.14 -25.44 -37.26
N ILE A 243 28.57 -26.07 -36.16
CA ILE A 243 28.62 -27.53 -36.00
C ILE A 243 28.22 -27.96 -34.58
N THR A 244 27.26 -28.89 -34.46
CA THR A 244 26.71 -29.48 -33.22
C THR A 244 26.15 -28.48 -32.18
N PRO A 245 25.05 -28.80 -31.47
CA PRO A 245 24.49 -27.87 -30.50
C PRO A 245 25.41 -27.88 -29.26
N ASN A 246 26.10 -26.77 -29.02
CA ASN A 246 26.99 -26.63 -27.88
C ASN A 246 26.31 -25.74 -26.82
N VAL A 247 26.48 -26.09 -25.55
CA VAL A 247 25.94 -25.29 -24.44
C VAL A 247 27.03 -24.37 -23.92
N TYR A 248 26.78 -23.06 -23.96
CA TYR A 248 27.72 -22.07 -23.45
C TYR A 248 27.29 -21.57 -22.07
N PRO A 249 28.24 -21.39 -21.12
CA PRO A 249 27.92 -20.75 -19.86
C PRO A 249 27.49 -19.30 -20.09
N ILE A 250 26.45 -18.89 -19.36
CA ILE A 250 25.92 -17.53 -19.42
C ILE A 250 26.81 -16.64 -18.56
N SER A 251 27.41 -15.60 -19.15
CA SER A 251 28.22 -14.62 -18.44
C SER A 251 27.37 -13.47 -17.91
N SER A 252 26.36 -13.03 -18.66
CA SER A 252 25.36 -12.08 -18.19
C SER A 252 24.05 -12.21 -18.97
N PHE A 253 22.96 -11.74 -18.38
CA PHE A 253 21.66 -11.67 -19.01
C PHE A 253 20.96 -10.37 -18.59
N THR A 254 20.22 -9.73 -19.48
CA THR A 254 19.49 -8.48 -19.20
C THR A 254 18.19 -8.45 -19.96
N GLY A 255 17.08 -8.26 -19.24
CA GLY A 255 15.75 -8.06 -19.81
C GLY A 255 15.56 -6.61 -20.21
N TYR A 256 14.93 -6.37 -21.35
CA TYR A 256 14.57 -5.03 -21.82
C TYR A 256 13.26 -5.08 -22.62
N ALA A 257 12.69 -3.92 -22.92
CA ALA A 257 11.51 -3.81 -23.78
C ALA A 257 11.74 -2.81 -24.91
N THR A 258 11.08 -3.01 -26.05
CA THR A 258 11.01 -2.08 -27.18
C THR A 258 9.56 -1.60 -27.37
N GLY A 259 9.38 -0.39 -27.92
CA GLY A 259 8.08 0.28 -28.06
C GLY A 259 7.95 1.53 -27.18
N PRO A 260 6.73 1.99 -26.87
CA PRO A 260 5.42 1.41 -27.20
C PRO A 260 4.94 1.82 -28.59
N GLU A 261 4.53 0.87 -29.41
CA GLU A 261 4.02 1.12 -30.77
C GLU A 261 3.01 0.04 -31.16
N SER A 262 2.21 0.25 -32.21
CA SER A 262 1.25 -0.75 -32.70
C SER A 262 1.91 -2.05 -33.16
N ASN A 263 3.18 -1.96 -33.58
CA ASN A 263 4.01 -3.13 -33.88
C ASN A 263 5.46 -2.89 -33.44
N PRO A 264 5.79 -3.16 -32.16
CA PRO A 264 7.07 -2.82 -31.58
C PRO A 264 8.24 -3.54 -32.28
N PRO A 265 9.42 -2.87 -32.41
CA PRO A 265 10.62 -3.44 -33.03
C PRO A 265 11.00 -4.80 -32.44
N GLN A 266 11.61 -5.66 -33.27
CA GLN A 266 12.13 -6.95 -32.83
C GLN A 266 13.28 -6.79 -31.82
N CYS A 267 13.58 -7.87 -31.10
CA CYS A 267 14.69 -7.94 -30.14
C CYS A 267 16.09 -7.96 -30.78
N ASP A 268 16.19 -7.74 -32.09
CA ASP A 268 17.43 -7.66 -32.86
C ASP A 268 17.25 -6.67 -34.02
N ALA A 269 18.23 -5.79 -34.21
CA ALA A 269 18.18 -4.65 -35.13
C ALA A 269 18.69 -4.96 -36.55
N THR A 270 18.94 -6.23 -36.90
CA THR A 270 19.69 -6.56 -38.12
C THR A 270 18.84 -6.84 -39.36
N THR A 271 17.55 -7.14 -39.24
CA THR A 271 16.65 -7.22 -40.41
C THR A 271 15.23 -6.81 -40.05
N ALA A 272 14.67 -5.89 -40.85
CA ALA A 272 13.29 -5.43 -40.78
C ALA A 272 12.30 -6.52 -41.26
N ALA A 273 12.28 -7.65 -40.59
CA ALA A 273 11.29 -8.70 -40.80
C ALA A 273 10.38 -8.73 -39.58
N TYR A 274 9.11 -8.37 -39.80
CA TYR A 274 8.03 -8.42 -38.83
C TYR A 274 8.01 -9.81 -38.17
N GLY A 275 8.50 -9.93 -36.94
CA GLY A 275 8.16 -11.08 -36.09
C GLY A 275 6.66 -11.08 -35.83
N GLU A 276 6.12 -12.18 -35.29
CA GLU A 276 4.67 -12.37 -35.18
C GLU A 276 3.97 -11.10 -34.69
N ALA A 277 3.01 -10.64 -35.49
CA ALA A 277 2.27 -9.41 -35.24
C ALA A 277 1.58 -9.53 -33.88
N CYS A 278 1.72 -8.51 -33.04
CA CYS A 278 1.00 -8.47 -31.79
C CYS A 278 -0.52 -8.56 -32.09
N PRO A 279 -1.27 -9.42 -31.41
CA PRO A 279 -2.67 -9.65 -31.75
C PRO A 279 -3.52 -8.42 -31.37
N GLY A 280 -4.14 -7.79 -32.37
CA GLY A 280 -5.21 -6.80 -32.18
C GLY A 280 -4.84 -5.34 -32.45
N GLY A 281 -5.82 -4.44 -32.31
CA GLY A 281 -5.66 -3.00 -32.43
C GLY A 281 -5.29 -2.36 -31.09
N GLY A 282 -4.09 -1.79 -31.00
CA GLY A 282 -3.56 -1.12 -29.81
C GLY A 282 -2.04 -1.02 -29.86
N ASP A 283 -1.44 -0.29 -28.93
CA ASP A 283 0.02 -0.23 -28.78
C ASP A 283 0.52 -1.32 -27.82
N PHE A 284 1.67 -1.89 -28.14
CA PHE A 284 2.30 -2.97 -27.38
C PHE A 284 3.77 -2.68 -27.13
N TRP A 285 4.27 -3.25 -26.04
CA TRP A 285 5.70 -3.41 -25.80
C TRP A 285 6.15 -4.81 -26.22
N ARG A 286 7.34 -4.94 -26.78
CA ARG A 286 7.96 -6.25 -27.00
C ARG A 286 9.01 -6.50 -25.93
N VAL A 287 8.89 -7.63 -25.23
CA VAL A 287 9.85 -8.00 -24.19
C VAL A 287 10.97 -8.82 -24.76
N CYS A 288 12.19 -8.44 -24.41
CA CYS A 288 13.41 -8.95 -24.99
C CYS A 288 14.40 -9.34 -23.90
N LEU A 289 15.30 -10.24 -24.26
CA LEU A 289 16.39 -10.68 -23.42
C LEU A 289 17.68 -10.58 -24.22
N GLN A 290 18.68 -9.92 -23.65
CA GLN A 290 20.04 -9.96 -24.14
C GLN A 290 20.84 -10.92 -23.27
N ILE A 291 21.50 -11.90 -23.89
CA ILE A 291 22.39 -12.85 -23.22
C ILE A 291 23.81 -12.66 -23.76
N VAL A 292 24.78 -12.56 -22.85
CA VAL A 292 26.20 -12.56 -23.19
C VAL A 292 26.81 -13.87 -22.69
N THR A 293 27.54 -14.55 -23.57
CA THR A 293 28.27 -15.78 -23.25
C THR A 293 29.76 -15.55 -23.48
N GLU A 294 30.60 -16.51 -23.05
CA GLU A 294 32.07 -16.46 -23.26
C GLU A 294 32.49 -16.35 -24.74
N LYS A 295 31.60 -16.69 -25.68
CA LYS A 295 31.84 -16.60 -27.13
C LYS A 295 31.38 -15.28 -27.76
N GLY A 296 30.73 -14.42 -26.99
CA GLY A 296 30.22 -13.12 -27.44
C GLY A 296 28.74 -12.91 -27.16
N THR A 297 28.23 -11.78 -27.63
CA THR A 297 26.81 -11.42 -27.56
C THR A 297 26.05 -12.17 -28.65
N ALA A 298 25.13 -13.06 -28.27
CA ALA A 298 24.17 -13.61 -29.22
C ALA A 298 23.01 -12.63 -29.33
N ASN A 299 22.86 -11.98 -30.48
CA ASN A 299 21.61 -11.30 -30.81
C ASN A 299 20.59 -12.38 -31.15
N LEU A 300 19.65 -12.64 -30.24
CA LEU A 300 18.59 -13.62 -30.45
C LEU A 300 17.54 -13.03 -31.40
N THR A 301 17.47 -13.54 -32.63
CA THR A 301 16.37 -13.27 -33.55
C THR A 301 15.34 -14.40 -33.44
N LEU A 302 14.10 -14.08 -33.05
CA LEU A 302 12.94 -14.91 -33.38
C LEU A 302 12.55 -14.57 -34.82
N THR A 303 13.10 -15.27 -35.81
CA THR A 303 12.51 -15.20 -37.14
C THR A 303 11.20 -15.99 -37.12
N GLY A 304 10.10 -15.25 -37.03
CA GLY A 304 8.74 -15.75 -37.20
C GLY A 304 8.58 -16.35 -38.59
N GLY A 305 8.87 -17.64 -38.70
CA GLY A 305 8.54 -18.48 -39.82
C GLY A 305 8.16 -19.84 -39.26
N SER A 306 7.15 -20.48 -39.85
CA SER A 306 6.63 -21.80 -39.52
C SER A 306 7.63 -22.97 -39.67
N THR A 307 8.93 -22.68 -39.64
CA THR A 307 10.04 -23.63 -39.71
C THR A 307 11.06 -23.22 -38.65
N GLY A 308 10.85 -23.82 -37.48
CA GLY A 308 11.55 -23.72 -36.22
C GLY A 308 12.92 -23.06 -36.15
N GLN A 309 12.96 -22.06 -35.28
CA GLN A 309 14.08 -21.80 -34.39
C GLN A 309 13.62 -22.07 -32.95
N ALA A 310 14.05 -23.20 -32.40
CA ALA A 310 13.72 -23.69 -31.05
C ALA A 310 14.56 -23.00 -29.94
N LEU A 311 14.74 -21.68 -30.06
CA LEU A 311 15.68 -20.89 -29.24
C LEU A 311 15.01 -20.02 -28.18
N ALA A 312 13.69 -19.79 -28.28
CA ALA A 312 12.92 -18.97 -27.33
C ALA A 312 12.08 -19.78 -26.34
N THR A 313 12.03 -21.11 -26.47
CA THR A 313 11.16 -21.99 -25.67
C THR A 313 11.61 -22.22 -24.22
N GLY A 314 12.82 -21.78 -23.85
CA GLY A 314 13.38 -21.92 -22.50
C GLY A 314 13.63 -20.60 -21.75
N VAL A 315 13.25 -19.47 -22.34
CA VAL A 315 13.44 -18.14 -21.74
C VAL A 315 12.10 -17.58 -21.31
N THR A 316 12.00 -17.30 -20.01
CA THR A 316 10.80 -16.75 -19.39
C THR A 316 11.11 -15.39 -18.79
N LEU A 317 10.38 -14.37 -19.24
CA LEU A 317 10.49 -12.98 -18.80
C LEU A 317 9.24 -12.61 -17.99
N MET A 318 9.42 -11.92 -16.87
CA MET A 318 8.34 -11.20 -16.20
C MET A 318 8.32 -9.77 -16.70
N ALA A 319 7.14 -9.28 -17.03
CA ALA A 319 6.92 -7.90 -17.43
C ALA A 319 5.85 -7.26 -16.56
N PHE A 320 6.17 -6.07 -16.07
CA PHE A 320 5.30 -5.25 -15.24
C PHE A 320 5.06 -3.93 -15.95
N THR A 321 3.80 -3.57 -16.18
CA THR A 321 3.44 -2.25 -16.71
C THR A 321 2.83 -1.38 -15.62
N ARG A 322 3.15 -0.10 -15.63
CA ARG A 322 2.59 0.89 -14.70
C ARG A 322 2.31 2.20 -15.43
N CYS A 323 1.52 3.07 -14.82
CA CYS A 323 1.33 4.44 -15.28
C CYS A 323 2.15 5.35 -14.37
N ALA A 324 3.06 6.12 -14.94
CA ALA A 324 3.94 7.06 -14.24
C ALA A 324 3.44 8.50 -14.40
N ILE A 325 3.65 9.34 -13.39
CA ILE A 325 3.43 10.79 -13.54
C ILE A 325 4.41 11.37 -14.57
N LYS A 326 3.96 12.43 -15.26
CA LYS A 326 4.83 13.17 -16.18
C LYS A 326 5.98 13.78 -15.36
N ASP A 327 7.22 13.53 -15.78
CA ASP A 327 8.45 13.94 -15.09
C ASP A 327 8.74 13.24 -13.75
N GLU A 328 8.31 11.97 -13.59
CA GLU A 328 8.78 11.12 -12.48
C GLU A 328 10.33 11.08 -12.46
N PRO A 329 10.99 11.36 -11.32
CA PRO A 329 12.43 11.27 -11.19
C PRO A 329 12.90 9.87 -11.63
N SER A 330 13.63 9.81 -12.74
CA SER A 330 14.20 8.57 -13.26
C SER A 330 15.35 8.13 -12.35
N GLY A 331 15.08 7.17 -11.45
CA GLY A 331 16.13 6.45 -10.74
C GLY A 331 15.74 6.05 -9.33
N SER A 332 16.17 4.84 -8.94
CA SER A 332 16.38 4.53 -7.54
C SER A 332 17.64 5.25 -7.06
N THR A 333 17.63 5.84 -5.87
CA THR A 333 18.84 6.38 -5.20
C THR A 333 19.80 5.28 -4.74
N TYR A 334 19.59 4.03 -5.15
CA TYR A 334 20.55 2.95 -4.94
C TYR A 334 21.80 3.15 -5.79
N GLU A 335 22.78 3.85 -5.22
CA GLU A 335 24.18 3.70 -5.60
C GLU A 335 24.74 2.44 -4.93
N VAL A 336 25.03 1.40 -5.72
CA VAL A 336 25.90 0.33 -5.24
C VAL A 336 27.31 0.92 -5.24
N PHE A 337 27.79 1.29 -4.05
CA PHE A 337 29.13 1.81 -3.85
C PHE A 337 30.16 0.92 -4.56
N LYS A 338 31.03 1.57 -5.34
CA LYS A 338 32.18 0.94 -5.98
C LYS A 338 33.29 0.67 -4.97
#